data_AF-A0A2V7X726-F1
#
_entry.id   AF-A0A2V7X726-F1
#
_cell.length_a   1.000
_cell.length_b   1.000
_cell.length_c   1.000
_cell.angle_alpha   90.00
_cell.angle_beta   90.00
_cell.angle_gamma   90.00
#
_symmetry.space_group_name_H-M   'P 1'
#
loop_
_entity.id
_entity.type
_entity.pdbx_description
1 polymer ?
#
loop_
_entity_poly.entity_id
_entity_poly.type
_entity_poly.pdbx_seq_one_letter_code
_entity_poly.pdbx_strand_id
1 'polypeptide(L)'
;MAVCCCCYPRLLHAQWSPLNPVRTVQQQADGAVFTMGTGTLKIQVCSDSIIRVLYSPTASFPKRTDPVVIKENWPAAKWRMQSTDDTVILSTSLLKLTVTRKDGAIAYAEAGGTPLVQEASRHLTPEKVNGEDAYRAESFLSIYGSHEGLYGLGQHQAGVWNYRGESVDISQDNTNISVPLMLSSKGYGIFWNSMARSRFNNRFPNYLYISSEVADVIDYYFLYGPEFDKIIGSYRELTGEALMFGKWAYGFWQCKNRYRSQEEILSVAKKYRDLHIPVDNIVQDWFWWNRKGEFVFNKNYPDPKSMIDQLHQENFHLMISIWPFFEPGSANYDYMEKNGWFVDKFKYAKPPFHTSGMAVYDATNPEARKYYWDQVNEGLFSIGADAWWMDTTEPETEGQERNILLDHKLAVGSGNRYLNAYPLFDTEAVYQGQRSASDKKRVFILSRSAFAGSQRNAVTAWSGDIVSDWLNFRRQVPAGLNFSLSGGPYWTTDIGGFVVGSPTSPAFRELFIRWFQYGT
;
A
#
# COMPACT_ATOMS: atom_id res chain seq x y z
N MET A 1 44.75 -45.74 -31.14
CA MET A 1 43.57 -44.95 -30.72
C MET A 1 42.88 -45.69 -29.60
N ALA A 2 43.11 -45.28 -28.35
CA ALA A 2 42.39 -45.79 -27.19
C ALA A 2 41.67 -44.60 -26.56
N VAL A 3 40.34 -44.61 -26.62
CA VAL A 3 39.48 -43.58 -26.03
C VAL A 3 39.36 -43.89 -24.54
N CYS A 4 39.93 -43.03 -23.71
CA CYS A 4 39.82 -43.08 -22.26
C CYS A 4 38.46 -42.50 -21.86
N CYS A 5 37.55 -43.34 -21.34
CA CYS A 5 36.31 -42.90 -20.70
C CYS A 5 36.62 -42.36 -19.29
N CYS A 6 36.74 -41.04 -19.15
CA CYS A 6 36.69 -40.39 -17.84
C CYS A 6 35.23 -40.25 -17.40
N CYS A 7 34.73 -41.20 -16.61
CA CYS A 7 33.52 -41.02 -15.82
C CYS A 7 33.81 -40.06 -14.66
N TYR A 8 33.38 -38.80 -14.77
CA TYR A 8 33.23 -37.92 -13.62
C TYR A 8 32.05 -38.41 -12.77
N PRO A 9 32.22 -38.71 -11.47
CA PRO A 9 31.08 -38.95 -10.60
C PRO A 9 30.35 -37.62 -10.38
N ARG A 10 29.24 -37.40 -11.09
CA ARG A 10 28.26 -36.40 -10.70
C ARG A 10 27.62 -36.88 -9.39
N LEU A 11 28.03 -36.28 -8.28
CA LEU A 11 27.28 -36.38 -7.03
C LEU A 11 25.88 -35.82 -7.27
N LEU A 12 24.92 -36.73 -7.44
CA LEU A 12 23.49 -36.45 -7.36
C LEU A 12 23.21 -35.94 -5.96
N HIS A 13 23.24 -34.63 -5.76
CA HIS A 13 22.69 -34.01 -4.57
C HIS A 13 21.18 -34.15 -4.69
N ALA A 14 20.60 -35.00 -3.84
CA ALA A 14 19.16 -35.10 -3.72
C ALA A 14 18.59 -33.69 -3.42
N GLN A 15 17.48 -33.37 -4.08
CA GLN A 15 16.78 -32.08 -4.04
C GLN A 15 16.05 -31.87 -2.70
N TRP A 16 16.77 -31.95 -1.58
CA TRP A 16 16.26 -31.67 -0.25
C TRP A 16 16.97 -30.43 0.30
N SER A 17 16.20 -29.39 0.60
CA SER A 17 16.74 -28.24 1.33
C SER A 17 17.28 -28.75 2.68
N PRO A 18 18.52 -28.41 3.05
CA PRO A 18 19.07 -28.83 4.34
C PRO A 18 18.24 -28.23 5.47
N LEU A 19 17.99 -29.05 6.51
CA LEU A 19 17.28 -28.61 7.70
C LEU A 19 18.10 -27.53 8.42
N ASN A 20 17.40 -26.56 9.02
CA ASN A 20 18.02 -25.52 9.83
C ASN A 20 17.63 -25.71 11.31
N PRO A 21 18.34 -26.56 12.08
CA PRO A 21 17.92 -26.92 13.43
C PRO A 21 18.09 -25.78 14.44
N VAL A 22 17.18 -25.71 15.42
CA VAL A 22 17.31 -24.88 16.62
C VAL A 22 18.46 -25.42 17.47
N ARG A 23 19.49 -24.59 17.70
CA ARG A 23 20.65 -24.92 18.55
C ARG A 23 20.41 -24.57 20.00
N THR A 24 19.94 -23.35 20.24
CA THR A 24 19.63 -22.86 21.59
C THR A 24 18.37 -22.00 21.54
N VAL A 25 17.70 -21.88 22.68
CA VAL A 25 16.51 -21.04 22.85
C VAL A 25 16.67 -20.23 24.10
N GLN A 26 16.48 -18.92 23.97
CA GLN A 26 16.52 -17.98 25.07
C GLN A 26 15.14 -17.34 25.23
N GLN A 27 14.53 -17.53 26.40
CA GLN A 27 13.32 -16.81 26.77
C GLN A 27 13.66 -15.33 27.02
N GLN A 28 12.83 -14.45 26.48
CA GLN A 28 12.83 -13.00 26.72
C GLN A 28 11.54 -12.59 27.43
N ALA A 29 11.41 -11.33 27.85
CA ALA A 29 10.19 -10.86 28.49
C ALA A 29 8.98 -10.83 27.53
N ASP A 30 9.25 -10.56 26.25
CA ASP A 30 8.28 -10.38 25.17
C ASP A 30 8.28 -11.54 24.17
N GLY A 31 8.82 -12.70 24.51
CA GLY A 31 8.83 -13.88 23.63
C GLY A 31 10.11 -14.71 23.74
N ALA A 32 10.61 -15.23 22.62
CA ALA A 32 11.80 -16.08 22.60
C ALA A 32 12.68 -15.83 21.38
N VAL A 33 13.98 -16.00 21.58
CA VAL A 33 15.01 -15.97 20.53
C VAL A 33 15.61 -17.37 20.37
N PHE A 34 15.67 -17.83 19.14
CA PHE A 34 16.15 -19.14 18.73
C PHE A 34 17.41 -18.94 17.90
N THR A 35 18.55 -19.39 18.41
CA THR A 35 19.76 -19.51 17.61
C THR A 35 19.62 -20.75 16.75
N MET A 36 19.65 -20.58 15.44
CA MET A 36 19.45 -21.65 14.46
C MET A 36 20.81 -22.21 14.00
N GLY A 37 20.80 -23.28 13.20
CA GLY A 37 22.00 -23.78 12.53
C GLY A 37 22.61 -22.71 11.60
N THR A 38 21.75 -21.91 10.97
CA THR A 38 22.08 -20.69 10.24
C THR A 38 21.10 -19.59 10.65
N GLY A 39 21.64 -18.44 11.08
CA GLY A 39 20.85 -17.27 11.46
C GLY A 39 20.14 -17.36 12.82
N THR A 40 19.21 -16.44 13.04
CA THR A 40 18.48 -16.25 14.31
C THR A 40 17.01 -15.99 14.03
N LEU A 41 16.13 -16.70 14.73
CA LEU A 41 14.68 -16.51 14.72
C LEU A 41 14.25 -15.85 16.04
N LYS A 42 13.45 -14.78 15.98
CA LYS A 42 12.76 -14.19 17.13
C LYS A 42 11.26 -14.34 16.93
N ILE A 43 10.59 -14.85 17.94
CA ILE A 43 9.12 -14.83 18.06
C ILE A 43 8.80 -13.87 19.20
N GLN A 44 8.16 -12.76 18.88
CA GLN A 44 7.72 -11.75 19.84
C GLN A 44 6.21 -11.85 20.05
N VAL A 45 5.79 -12.00 21.30
CA VAL A 45 4.40 -11.95 21.74
C VAL A 45 4.04 -10.49 22.01
N CYS A 46 3.47 -9.83 21.01
CA CYS A 46 3.04 -8.44 21.09
C CYS A 46 1.76 -8.29 21.93
N SER A 47 0.81 -9.20 21.74
CA SER A 47 -0.42 -9.31 22.53
C SER A 47 -0.91 -10.75 22.54
N ASP A 48 -2.08 -11.01 23.11
CA ASP A 48 -2.68 -12.34 23.08
C ASP A 48 -3.03 -12.81 21.65
N SER A 49 -3.24 -11.89 20.71
CA SER A 49 -3.62 -12.14 19.32
C SER A 49 -2.58 -11.73 18.27
N ILE A 50 -1.50 -11.03 18.66
CA ILE A 50 -0.50 -10.50 17.73
C ILE A 50 0.85 -11.12 18.05
N ILE A 51 1.42 -11.81 17.07
CA ILE A 51 2.76 -12.37 17.13
C ILE A 51 3.60 -11.79 16.01
N ARG A 52 4.76 -11.21 16.33
CA ARG A 52 5.75 -10.82 15.33
C ARG A 52 6.79 -11.90 15.18
N VAL A 53 7.10 -12.26 13.94
CA VAL A 53 8.14 -13.22 13.59
C VAL A 53 9.23 -12.50 12.81
N LEU A 54 10.44 -12.59 13.33
CA LEU A 54 11.65 -12.01 12.75
C LEU A 54 12.66 -13.12 12.50
N TYR A 55 13.20 -13.21 11.29
CA TYR A 55 14.33 -14.09 11.00
C TYR A 55 15.45 -13.32 10.32
N SER A 56 16.65 -13.42 10.89
CA SER A 56 17.89 -12.80 10.40
C SER A 56 18.87 -13.88 9.96
N PRO A 57 19.67 -13.66 8.90
CA PRO A 57 20.72 -14.59 8.50
C PRO A 57 21.95 -14.50 9.44
N THR A 58 21.95 -13.55 10.38
CA THR A 58 23.03 -13.31 11.34
C THR A 58 22.56 -13.50 12.79
N ALA A 59 23.44 -13.25 13.76
CA ALA A 59 23.13 -13.31 15.19
C ALA A 59 22.28 -12.13 15.69
N SER A 60 22.13 -11.06 14.90
CA SER A 60 21.46 -9.82 15.28
C SER A 60 20.34 -9.45 14.30
N PHE A 61 19.43 -8.59 14.74
CA PHE A 61 18.39 -8.01 13.91
C PHE A 61 18.78 -6.56 13.61
N PRO A 62 19.17 -6.22 12.36
CA PRO A 62 19.55 -4.86 12.01
C PRO A 62 18.36 -3.91 12.21
N LYS A 63 18.65 -2.71 12.73
CA LYS A 63 17.67 -1.63 12.77
C LYS A 63 17.39 -1.19 11.34
N ARG A 64 16.11 -1.06 10.99
CA ARG A 64 15.65 -0.60 9.68
C ARG A 64 14.69 0.55 9.84
N THR A 65 14.61 1.41 8.82
CA THR A 65 13.55 2.42 8.76
C THR A 65 12.25 1.74 8.37
N ASP A 66 11.24 1.87 9.24
CA ASP A 66 9.91 1.31 9.01
C ASP A 66 8.88 2.44 9.13
N PRO A 67 8.39 2.99 8.01
CA PRO A 67 7.36 4.02 8.05
C PRO A 67 5.97 3.43 8.30
N VAL A 68 5.79 2.10 8.27
CA VAL A 68 4.47 1.47 8.28
C VAL A 68 4.03 1.16 9.70
N VAL A 69 4.87 0.44 10.45
CA VAL A 69 4.57 0.04 11.83
C VAL A 69 4.95 1.15 12.80
N ILE A 70 3.95 1.78 13.41
CA ILE A 70 4.14 2.90 14.35
C ILE A 70 4.05 2.47 15.81
N LYS A 71 3.67 1.21 16.08
CA LYS A 71 3.61 0.63 17.41
C LYS A 71 4.68 -0.43 17.62
N GLU A 72 5.80 -0.03 18.20
CA GLU A 72 6.91 -0.92 18.54
C GLU A 72 6.87 -1.41 20.00
N ASN A 73 6.20 -0.66 20.87
CA ASN A 73 6.10 -0.95 22.29
C ASN A 73 4.75 -1.56 22.64
N TRP A 74 4.80 -2.63 23.42
CA TRP A 74 3.62 -3.41 23.81
C TRP A 74 3.52 -3.48 25.34
N PRO A 75 2.30 -3.37 25.91
CA PRO A 75 2.07 -3.80 27.28
C PRO A 75 2.52 -5.26 27.46
N ALA A 76 3.00 -5.61 28.65
CA ALA A 76 3.44 -6.97 28.91
C ALA A 76 2.27 -7.96 28.73
N ALA A 77 2.35 -8.78 27.67
CA ALA A 77 1.37 -9.84 27.40
C ALA A 77 1.53 -11.00 28.41
N LYS A 78 0.44 -11.68 28.73
CA LYS A 78 0.48 -12.89 29.57
C LYS A 78 0.67 -14.10 28.67
N TRP A 79 1.85 -14.72 28.73
CA TRP A 79 2.16 -15.90 27.94
C TRP A 79 3.07 -16.86 28.71
N ARG A 80 3.13 -18.10 28.24
CA ARG A 80 3.99 -19.16 28.81
C ARG A 80 4.84 -19.81 27.73
N MET A 81 6.03 -20.25 28.11
CA MET A 81 6.91 -21.05 27.27
C MET A 81 7.07 -22.45 27.87
N GLN A 82 7.01 -23.47 27.03
CA GLN A 82 7.38 -24.85 27.37
C GLN A 82 8.38 -25.33 26.33
N SER A 83 9.41 -26.05 26.77
CA SER A 83 10.45 -26.58 25.88
C SER A 83 10.63 -28.07 26.15
N THR A 84 10.66 -28.85 25.08
CA THR A 84 11.05 -30.27 25.07
C THR A 84 12.25 -30.46 24.15
N ASP A 85 12.72 -31.70 23.99
CA ASP A 85 13.82 -32.04 23.08
C ASP A 85 13.45 -31.86 21.60
N ASP A 86 12.16 -31.95 21.27
CA ASP A 86 11.66 -31.86 19.89
C ASP A 86 11.06 -30.49 19.54
N THR A 87 10.51 -29.78 20.52
CA THR A 87 9.71 -28.57 20.26
C THR A 87 9.85 -27.50 21.33
N VAL A 88 9.52 -26.26 20.97
CA VAL A 88 9.26 -25.17 21.90
C VAL A 88 7.88 -24.61 21.64
N ILE A 89 7.07 -24.52 22.69
CA ILE A 89 5.68 -24.07 22.63
C ILE A 89 5.57 -22.73 23.34
N LEU A 90 5.08 -21.72 22.65
CA LEU A 90 4.63 -20.46 23.23
C LEU A 90 3.10 -20.46 23.28
N SER A 91 2.51 -20.01 24.37
CA SER A 91 1.04 -19.95 24.48
C SER A 91 0.58 -18.65 25.13
N THR A 92 -0.37 -17.99 24.48
CA THR A 92 -1.15 -16.85 25.03
C THR A 92 -2.50 -17.36 25.53
N SER A 93 -3.44 -16.46 25.82
CA SER A 93 -4.83 -16.82 26.10
C SER A 93 -5.60 -17.28 24.85
N LEU A 94 -5.16 -16.89 23.64
CA LEU A 94 -5.85 -17.15 22.37
C LEU A 94 -5.09 -18.06 21.40
N LEU A 95 -3.76 -18.11 21.52
CA LEU A 95 -2.89 -18.80 20.56
C LEU A 95 -1.95 -19.79 21.21
N LYS A 96 -1.62 -20.83 20.44
CA LYS A 96 -0.53 -21.76 20.70
C LYS A 96 0.38 -21.82 19.47
N LEU A 97 1.65 -21.52 19.67
CA LEU A 97 2.69 -21.58 18.64
C LEU A 97 3.65 -22.69 18.99
N THR A 98 3.90 -23.59 18.05
CA THR A 98 4.85 -24.69 18.22
C THR A 98 5.99 -24.53 17.24
N VAL A 99 7.20 -24.34 17.75
CA VAL A 99 8.44 -24.28 16.98
C VAL A 99 9.11 -25.64 17.03
N THR A 100 9.29 -26.27 15.87
CA THR A 100 9.98 -27.57 15.76
C THR A 100 11.49 -27.36 15.83
N ARG A 101 12.19 -28.07 16.72
CA ARG A 101 13.65 -27.90 16.89
C ARG A 101 14.47 -28.42 15.70
N LYS A 102 13.93 -29.36 14.93
CA LYS A 102 14.62 -29.96 13.77
C LYS A 102 14.92 -28.95 12.65
N ASP A 103 14.04 -27.98 12.43
CA ASP A 103 14.08 -27.07 11.27
C ASP A 103 13.58 -25.64 11.56
N GLY A 104 13.08 -25.38 12.76
CA GLY A 104 12.49 -24.09 13.13
C GLY A 104 11.13 -23.82 12.49
N ALA A 105 10.45 -24.83 11.92
CA ALA A 105 9.08 -24.66 11.42
C ALA A 105 8.14 -24.18 12.52
N ILE A 106 7.18 -23.31 12.19
CA ILE A 106 6.25 -22.71 13.17
C ILE A 106 4.83 -23.16 12.82
N ALA A 107 4.21 -23.93 13.70
CA ALA A 107 2.80 -24.27 13.62
C ALA A 107 1.97 -23.34 14.52
N TYR A 108 0.94 -22.72 13.93
CA TYR A 108 -0.01 -21.84 14.60
C TYR A 108 -1.32 -22.59 14.85
N ALA A 109 -1.82 -22.49 16.08
CA ALA A 109 -3.09 -23.06 16.48
C ALA A 109 -3.82 -22.11 17.44
N GLU A 110 -5.13 -22.25 17.52
CA GLU A 110 -5.92 -21.66 18.60
C GLU A 110 -5.47 -22.22 19.95
N ALA A 111 -5.76 -21.51 21.05
CA ALA A 111 -5.45 -21.98 22.40
C ALA A 111 -6.03 -23.38 22.70
N GLY A 112 -7.18 -23.71 22.12
CA GLY A 112 -7.82 -25.02 22.21
C GLY A 112 -7.16 -26.14 21.38
N GLY A 113 -6.17 -25.80 20.53
CA GLY A 113 -5.41 -26.76 19.73
C GLY A 113 -5.87 -26.92 18.28
N THR A 114 -6.92 -26.22 17.85
CA THR A 114 -7.37 -26.20 16.46
C THR A 114 -6.27 -25.63 15.55
N PRO A 115 -5.78 -26.36 14.53
CA PRO A 115 -4.69 -25.88 13.68
C PRO A 115 -5.16 -24.75 12.74
N LEU A 116 -4.40 -23.66 12.69
CA LEU A 116 -4.64 -22.52 11.81
C LEU A 116 -3.81 -22.64 10.52
N VAL A 117 -2.49 -22.53 10.62
CA VAL A 117 -1.54 -22.64 9.50
C VAL A 117 -0.17 -23.05 10.02
N GLN A 118 0.72 -23.53 9.15
CA GLN A 118 2.10 -23.83 9.50
C GLN A 118 3.06 -23.17 8.51
N GLU A 119 4.01 -22.39 9.00
CA GLU A 119 5.20 -22.00 8.23
C GLU A 119 6.15 -23.21 8.19
N ALA A 120 6.33 -23.78 7.01
CA ALA A 120 7.14 -24.96 6.76
C ALA A 120 8.63 -24.64 6.66
N SER A 121 8.99 -23.61 5.89
CA SER A 121 10.39 -23.19 5.73
C SER A 121 10.51 -21.71 5.41
N ARG A 122 11.72 -21.18 5.62
CA ARG A 122 12.09 -19.80 5.32
C ARG A 122 13.52 -19.69 4.85
N HIS A 123 13.77 -18.78 3.92
CA HIS A 123 15.07 -18.58 3.30
C HIS A 123 15.37 -17.08 3.12
N LEU A 124 16.63 -16.73 3.37
CA LEU A 124 17.20 -15.44 3.01
C LEU A 124 18.41 -15.72 2.12
N THR A 125 18.27 -15.43 0.84
CA THR A 125 19.32 -15.66 -0.16
C THR A 125 20.07 -14.36 -0.39
N PRO A 126 21.39 -14.29 -0.19
CA PRO A 126 22.16 -13.07 -0.42
C PRO A 126 21.99 -12.53 -1.84
N GLU A 127 21.77 -11.24 -1.97
CA GLU A 127 21.59 -10.52 -3.24
C GLU A 127 22.32 -9.17 -3.17
N LYS A 128 22.67 -8.59 -4.33
CA LYS A 128 23.10 -7.19 -4.43
C LYS A 128 22.09 -6.42 -5.24
N VAL A 129 21.43 -5.43 -4.63
CA VAL A 129 20.38 -4.64 -5.27
C VAL A 129 20.71 -3.17 -5.14
N ASN A 130 20.81 -2.47 -6.29
CA ASN A 130 21.13 -1.04 -6.33
C ASN A 130 22.41 -0.67 -5.55
N GLY A 131 23.43 -1.53 -5.60
CA GLY A 131 24.70 -1.35 -4.89
C GLY A 131 24.67 -1.67 -3.39
N GLU A 132 23.51 -2.03 -2.83
CA GLU A 132 23.36 -2.48 -1.43
C GLU A 132 23.51 -4.00 -1.34
N ASP A 133 24.21 -4.48 -0.30
CA ASP A 133 24.13 -5.88 0.13
C ASP A 133 22.77 -6.10 0.80
N ALA A 134 22.00 -7.05 0.28
CA ALA A 134 20.66 -7.36 0.75
C ALA A 134 20.40 -8.87 0.66
N TYR A 135 19.17 -9.27 0.92
CA TYR A 135 18.69 -10.63 0.72
C TYR A 135 17.38 -10.63 -0.05
N ARG A 136 17.14 -11.67 -0.83
CA ARG A 136 15.80 -12.08 -1.23
C ARG A 136 15.19 -12.89 -0.09
N ALA A 137 14.00 -12.50 0.34
CA ALA A 137 13.26 -13.19 1.40
C ALA A 137 12.20 -14.13 0.83
N GLU A 138 12.10 -15.33 1.40
CA GLU A 138 11.13 -16.36 1.02
C GLU A 138 10.59 -17.06 2.26
N SER A 139 9.28 -17.20 2.36
CA SER A 139 8.59 -18.00 3.37
C SER A 139 7.54 -18.90 2.72
N PHE A 140 7.48 -20.14 3.18
CA PHE A 140 6.58 -21.17 2.66
C PHE A 140 5.63 -21.60 3.76
N LEU A 141 4.34 -21.33 3.59
CA LEU A 141 3.28 -21.78 4.48
C LEU A 141 2.60 -23.01 3.89
N SER A 142 2.49 -24.08 4.66
CA SER A 142 1.71 -25.26 4.32
C SER A 142 0.23 -24.97 4.52
N ILE A 143 -0.50 -25.03 3.42
CA ILE A 143 -1.97 -24.96 3.38
C ILE A 143 -2.56 -26.27 2.80
N TYR A 144 -1.76 -27.33 2.81
CA TYR A 144 -2.14 -28.66 2.33
C TYR A 144 -3.37 -29.19 3.08
N GLY A 145 -4.38 -29.65 2.34
CA GLY A 145 -5.64 -30.14 2.90
C GLY A 145 -6.54 -29.06 3.52
N SER A 146 -6.11 -27.80 3.55
CA SER A 146 -6.95 -26.67 3.94
C SER A 146 -7.97 -26.37 2.83
N HIS A 147 -9.12 -25.80 3.20
CA HIS A 147 -10.12 -25.27 2.26
C HIS A 147 -10.37 -23.77 2.51
N GLU A 148 -9.42 -23.11 3.16
CA GLU A 148 -9.55 -21.69 3.52
C GLU A 148 -9.61 -20.77 2.29
N GLY A 149 -10.48 -19.76 2.35
CA GLY A 149 -10.43 -18.64 1.43
C GLY A 149 -9.36 -17.64 1.85
N LEU A 150 -8.68 -17.03 0.88
CA LEU A 150 -7.66 -16.00 1.11
C LEU A 150 -8.11 -14.68 0.49
N TYR A 151 -8.01 -13.60 1.26
CA TYR A 151 -8.52 -12.28 0.91
C TYR A 151 -7.53 -11.17 1.32
N GLY A 152 -7.80 -9.93 0.92
CA GLY A 152 -6.96 -8.78 1.23
C GLY A 152 -6.00 -8.46 0.07
N LEU A 153 -4.73 -8.22 0.38
CA LEU A 153 -3.66 -7.90 -0.59
C LEU A 153 -3.82 -6.58 -1.37
N GLY A 154 -4.88 -5.83 -1.12
CA GLY A 154 -5.19 -4.52 -1.68
C GLY A 154 -6.27 -4.58 -2.77
N GLN A 155 -6.13 -3.73 -3.78
CA GLN A 155 -6.98 -3.67 -4.96
C GLN A 155 -6.22 -4.23 -6.18
N HIS A 156 -6.83 -5.19 -6.88
CA HIS A 156 -6.26 -5.79 -8.09
C HIS A 156 -7.32 -5.97 -9.18
N GLN A 157 -6.97 -5.69 -10.43
CA GLN A 157 -7.91 -5.70 -11.55
C GLN A 157 -8.16 -7.09 -12.19
N ALA A 158 -7.71 -8.17 -11.56
CA ALA A 158 -7.96 -9.53 -12.05
C ALA A 158 -9.43 -9.97 -11.86
N GLY A 159 -10.20 -9.30 -11.01
CA GLY A 159 -11.58 -9.68 -10.69
C GLY A 159 -11.68 -10.88 -9.74
N VAL A 160 -10.60 -11.19 -9.03
CA VAL A 160 -10.51 -12.29 -8.08
C VAL A 160 -11.02 -11.83 -6.72
N TRP A 161 -12.05 -12.50 -6.20
CA TRP A 161 -12.50 -12.28 -4.82
C TRP A 161 -11.69 -13.10 -3.83
N ASN A 162 -11.63 -14.42 -4.02
CA ASN A 162 -10.87 -15.36 -3.20
C ASN A 162 -9.58 -15.76 -3.92
N TYR A 163 -8.42 -15.41 -3.36
CA TYR A 163 -7.09 -15.70 -3.91
C TYR A 163 -6.62 -17.15 -3.69
N ARG A 164 -7.50 -18.08 -3.31
CA ARG A 164 -7.14 -19.49 -3.23
C ARG A 164 -6.83 -20.05 -4.64
N GLY A 165 -5.57 -20.44 -4.87
CA GLY A 165 -5.11 -20.97 -6.16
C GLY A 165 -4.57 -19.91 -7.11
N GLU A 166 -4.33 -18.69 -6.63
CA GLU A 166 -3.93 -17.52 -7.41
C GLU A 166 -2.52 -17.03 -7.04
N SER A 167 -2.03 -16.06 -7.82
CA SER A 167 -0.81 -15.32 -7.50
C SER A 167 -1.09 -13.83 -7.58
N VAL A 168 -0.59 -13.09 -6.60
CA VAL A 168 -0.73 -11.64 -6.50
C VAL A 168 0.65 -11.03 -6.35
N ASP A 169 0.97 -10.13 -7.27
CA ASP A 169 2.17 -9.30 -7.20
C ASP A 169 1.88 -8.06 -6.38
N ILE A 170 2.76 -7.77 -5.42
CA ILE A 170 2.70 -6.62 -4.53
C ILE A 170 3.62 -5.56 -5.13
N SER A 171 3.04 -4.77 -6.03
CA SER A 171 3.64 -3.61 -6.68
C SER A 171 2.55 -2.55 -6.90
N GLN A 172 2.90 -1.28 -6.74
CA GLN A 172 2.00 -0.18 -7.14
C GLN A 172 2.05 0.01 -8.65
N ASP A 173 0.88 0.21 -9.26
CA ASP A 173 0.71 0.58 -10.66
C ASP A 173 -0.68 1.18 -10.87
N ASN A 174 -0.91 1.96 -11.93
CA ASN A 174 -2.22 2.53 -12.17
C ASN A 174 -3.25 1.39 -12.33
N THR A 175 -4.32 1.55 -11.56
CA THR A 175 -5.40 0.63 -11.22
C THR A 175 -5.09 -0.50 -10.21
N ASN A 176 -3.83 -0.71 -9.81
CA ASN A 176 -3.44 -1.70 -8.81
C ASN A 176 -2.88 -1.05 -7.54
N ILE A 177 -3.51 -1.33 -6.39
CA ILE A 177 -3.08 -0.84 -5.08
C ILE A 177 -2.67 -2.02 -4.23
N SER A 178 -1.41 -2.10 -3.86
CA SER A 178 -0.88 -3.26 -3.14
C SER A 178 -0.76 -2.98 -1.65
N VAL A 179 -1.38 -3.81 -0.81
CA VAL A 179 -1.25 -3.74 0.67
C VAL A 179 -0.94 -5.15 1.18
N PRO A 180 0.24 -5.42 1.78
CA PRO A 180 0.69 -6.78 2.09
C PRO A 180 0.05 -7.37 3.37
N LEU A 181 -1.27 -7.24 3.49
CA LEU A 181 -2.10 -7.87 4.52
C LEU A 181 -3.01 -8.91 3.86
N MET A 182 -2.80 -10.19 4.17
CA MET A 182 -3.65 -11.30 3.73
C MET A 182 -4.50 -11.79 4.90
N LEU A 183 -5.78 -12.06 4.67
CA LEU A 183 -6.71 -12.66 5.63
C LEU A 183 -7.10 -14.06 5.16
N SER A 184 -7.23 -14.99 6.09
CA SER A 184 -7.71 -16.34 5.86
C SER A 184 -9.05 -16.56 6.55
N SER A 185 -9.97 -17.24 5.87
CA SER A 185 -11.26 -17.67 6.45
C SER A 185 -11.14 -18.61 7.65
N LYS A 186 -9.93 -19.05 8.02
CA LYS A 186 -9.65 -19.77 9.29
C LYS A 186 -9.43 -18.84 10.49
N GLY A 187 -9.61 -17.53 10.33
CA GLY A 187 -9.54 -16.59 11.45
C GLY A 187 -8.13 -16.09 11.77
N TYR A 188 -7.25 -16.02 10.77
CA TYR A 188 -5.93 -15.41 10.93
C TYR A 188 -5.60 -14.49 9.75
N GLY A 189 -4.69 -13.55 9.99
CA GLY A 189 -4.08 -12.71 8.97
C GLY A 189 -2.56 -12.75 9.05
N ILE A 190 -1.93 -12.49 7.91
CA ILE A 190 -0.48 -12.31 7.79
C ILE A 190 -0.25 -10.93 7.23
N PHE A 191 0.30 -10.05 8.05
CA PHE A 191 0.84 -8.78 7.60
C PHE A 191 2.33 -8.95 7.32
N TRP A 192 2.68 -9.01 6.04
CA TRP A 192 4.06 -9.14 5.58
C TRP A 192 4.72 -7.76 5.56
N ASN A 193 5.61 -7.51 6.53
CA ASN A 193 6.14 -6.18 6.79
C ASN A 193 7.33 -5.88 5.87
N SER A 194 7.04 -5.66 4.58
CA SER A 194 8.01 -5.34 3.54
C SER A 194 7.44 -4.28 2.59
N MET A 195 8.24 -3.27 2.31
CA MET A 195 7.94 -2.20 1.35
C MET A 195 8.53 -2.47 -0.05
N ALA A 196 9.29 -3.57 -0.19
CA ALA A 196 9.86 -4.00 -1.45
C ALA A 196 8.80 -4.69 -2.32
N ARG A 197 9.11 -4.81 -3.61
CA ARG A 197 8.36 -5.68 -4.52
C ARG A 197 8.27 -7.08 -3.92
N SER A 198 7.05 -7.58 -3.81
CA SER A 198 6.75 -8.84 -3.13
C SER A 198 5.74 -9.65 -3.94
N ARG A 199 5.57 -10.92 -3.59
CA ARG A 199 4.64 -11.83 -4.25
C ARG A 199 3.99 -12.76 -3.23
N PHE A 200 2.68 -12.92 -3.33
CA PHE A 200 1.90 -13.95 -2.64
C PHE A 200 1.42 -14.94 -3.69
N ASN A 201 1.91 -16.17 -3.64
CA ASN A 201 1.64 -17.18 -4.66
C ASN A 201 1.20 -18.49 -4.01
N ASN A 202 -0.04 -18.90 -4.26
CA ASN A 202 -0.55 -20.19 -3.85
C ASN A 202 -1.15 -20.98 -5.03
N ARG A 203 -0.67 -20.72 -6.26
CA ARG A 203 -1.10 -21.40 -7.49
C ARG A 203 -1.09 -22.93 -7.36
N PHE A 204 -0.21 -23.45 -6.51
CA PHE A 204 -0.28 -24.81 -6.02
C PHE A 204 -0.99 -24.79 -4.67
N PRO A 205 -2.20 -25.35 -4.54
CA PRO A 205 -3.07 -25.19 -3.37
C PRO A 205 -2.54 -25.86 -2.09
N ASN A 206 -1.33 -26.41 -2.13
CA ASN A 206 -0.64 -27.06 -1.02
C ASN A 206 0.24 -26.08 -0.24
N TYR A 207 0.70 -24.99 -0.88
CA TYR A 207 1.60 -24.03 -0.28
C TYR A 207 1.21 -22.60 -0.65
N LEU A 208 1.33 -21.70 0.32
CA LEU A 208 1.42 -20.27 0.09
C LEU A 208 2.90 -19.87 0.17
N TYR A 209 3.44 -19.41 -0.95
CA TYR A 209 4.78 -18.84 -1.06
C TYR A 209 4.68 -17.32 -0.99
N ILE A 210 5.36 -16.73 0.00
CA ILE A 210 5.49 -15.28 0.16
C ILE A 210 6.95 -14.91 -0.05
N SER A 211 7.23 -13.91 -0.88
CA SER A 211 8.59 -13.44 -1.09
C SER A 211 8.70 -11.94 -1.25
N SER A 212 9.87 -11.39 -0.91
CA SER A 212 10.29 -10.02 -1.24
C SER A 212 11.63 -10.02 -1.96
N GLU A 213 11.76 -9.15 -2.96
CA GLU A 213 12.99 -8.99 -3.75
C GLU A 213 14.15 -8.39 -2.93
N VAL A 214 13.83 -7.56 -1.92
CA VAL A 214 14.81 -6.91 -1.05
C VAL A 214 14.39 -7.07 0.40
N ALA A 215 15.30 -7.54 1.25
CA ALA A 215 15.13 -7.71 2.68
C ALA A 215 16.48 -7.70 3.41
N ASP A 216 16.48 -7.28 4.67
CA ASP A 216 17.59 -7.55 5.60
C ASP A 216 17.25 -8.72 6.54
N VAL A 217 15.95 -8.88 6.80
CA VAL A 217 15.33 -9.89 7.65
C VAL A 217 13.97 -10.26 7.05
N ILE A 218 13.47 -11.46 7.35
CA ILE A 218 12.05 -11.75 7.23
C ILE A 218 11.36 -11.10 8.44
N ASP A 219 10.33 -10.29 8.21
CA ASP A 219 9.53 -9.64 9.26
C ASP A 219 8.05 -9.72 8.87
N TYR A 220 7.27 -10.45 9.67
CA TYR A 220 5.82 -10.50 9.50
C TYR A 220 5.11 -10.56 10.84
N TYR A 221 3.85 -10.12 10.83
CA TYR A 221 2.94 -10.24 11.96
C TYR A 221 1.87 -11.28 11.64
N PHE A 222 1.76 -12.28 12.51
CA PHE A 222 0.62 -13.18 12.56
C PHE A 222 -0.45 -12.56 13.46
N LEU A 223 -1.63 -12.37 12.89
CA LEU A 223 -2.76 -11.69 13.54
C LEU A 223 -3.90 -12.69 13.71
N TYR A 224 -4.31 -12.97 14.93
CA TYR A 224 -5.43 -13.88 15.19
C TYR A 224 -6.72 -13.12 15.49
N GLY A 225 -7.80 -13.58 14.89
CA GLY A 225 -9.13 -13.07 15.09
C GLY A 225 -10.11 -13.96 14.33
N PRO A 226 -10.93 -14.79 15.00
CA PRO A 226 -11.88 -15.64 14.30
C PRO A 226 -12.81 -14.83 13.39
N GLU A 227 -13.07 -13.57 13.75
CA GLU A 227 -13.72 -12.56 12.93
C GLU A 227 -12.69 -11.62 12.27
N PHE A 228 -12.89 -11.31 11.00
CA PHE A 228 -12.00 -10.43 10.23
C PHE A 228 -11.84 -9.04 10.85
N ASP A 229 -12.88 -8.50 11.49
CA ASP A 229 -12.80 -7.22 12.19
C ASP A 229 -11.72 -7.21 13.29
N LYS A 230 -11.48 -8.34 13.96
CA LYS A 230 -10.42 -8.45 14.98
C LYS A 230 -9.03 -8.48 14.35
N ILE A 231 -8.89 -9.12 13.20
CA ILE A 231 -7.64 -9.13 12.43
C ILE A 231 -7.33 -7.71 11.94
N ILE A 232 -8.31 -7.04 11.34
CA ILE A 232 -8.17 -5.67 10.83
C ILE A 232 -7.90 -4.69 11.99
N GLY A 233 -8.59 -4.84 13.13
CA GLY A 233 -8.31 -4.05 14.33
C GLY A 233 -6.88 -4.22 14.84
N SER A 234 -6.36 -5.46 14.87
CA SER A 234 -4.96 -5.73 15.24
C SER A 234 -3.97 -5.10 14.25
N TYR A 235 -4.30 -5.12 12.96
CA TYR A 235 -3.53 -4.43 11.94
C TYR A 235 -3.56 -2.90 12.11
N ARG A 236 -4.69 -2.31 12.53
CA ARG A 236 -4.80 -0.88 12.86
C ARG A 236 -3.97 -0.50 14.08
N GLU A 237 -3.94 -1.37 15.08
CA GLU A 237 -3.11 -1.18 16.27
C GLU A 237 -1.61 -1.07 15.91
N LEU A 238 -1.18 -1.79 14.88
CA LEU A 238 0.19 -1.72 14.33
C LEU A 238 0.45 -0.49 13.48
N THR A 239 -0.49 -0.15 12.59
CA THR A 239 -0.26 0.76 11.46
C THR A 239 -0.94 2.11 11.57
N GLY A 240 -1.75 2.34 12.60
CA GLY A 240 -2.50 3.57 12.88
C GLY A 240 -3.98 3.47 12.50
N GLU A 241 -4.83 4.13 13.28
CA GLU A 241 -6.29 4.14 13.10
C GLU A 241 -6.74 4.79 11.79
N ALA A 242 -7.90 4.35 11.27
CA ALA A 242 -8.57 5.05 10.18
C ALA A 242 -9.31 6.27 10.73
N LEU A 243 -9.03 7.44 10.18
CA LEU A 243 -9.57 8.69 10.70
C LEU A 243 -11.00 8.96 10.22
N MET A 244 -11.77 9.67 11.03
CA MET A 244 -13.13 10.09 10.65
C MET A 244 -13.08 11.35 9.76
N PHE A 245 -13.82 11.36 8.66
CA PHE A 245 -13.89 12.52 7.77
C PHE A 245 -14.90 13.57 8.25
N GLY A 246 -14.90 14.74 7.59
CA GLY A 246 -16.05 15.65 7.67
C GLY A 246 -17.29 14.97 7.08
N LYS A 247 -18.48 15.26 7.62
CA LYS A 247 -19.72 14.61 7.18
C LYS A 247 -19.97 14.75 5.66
N TRP A 248 -19.59 15.90 5.10
CA TRP A 248 -19.66 16.20 3.66
C TRP A 248 -18.94 15.18 2.78
N ALA A 249 -17.87 14.54 3.28
CA ALA A 249 -17.10 13.58 2.49
C ALA A 249 -17.87 12.30 2.19
N TYR A 250 -18.92 12.00 2.94
CA TYR A 250 -19.83 10.88 2.69
C TYR A 250 -21.03 11.27 1.80
N GLY A 251 -21.12 12.55 1.42
CA GLY A 251 -22.09 13.04 0.45
C GLY A 251 -21.69 12.72 -0.98
N PHE A 252 -22.48 13.20 -1.94
CA PHE A 252 -22.19 12.95 -3.36
C PHE A 252 -21.05 13.85 -3.88
N TRP A 253 -20.18 13.26 -4.71
CA TRP A 253 -19.01 13.91 -5.31
C TRP A 253 -19.17 14.04 -6.82
N GLN A 254 -19.21 15.28 -7.31
CA GLN A 254 -19.21 15.57 -8.74
C GLN A 254 -17.79 15.86 -9.23
N CYS A 255 -17.27 15.02 -10.13
CA CYS A 255 -15.97 15.16 -10.78
C CYS A 255 -16.09 15.04 -12.31
N LYS A 256 -15.10 15.57 -13.03
CA LYS A 256 -14.93 15.42 -14.47
C LYS A 256 -13.43 15.53 -14.77
N ASN A 257 -12.94 14.76 -15.74
CA ASN A 257 -11.72 15.07 -16.49
C ASN A 257 -12.07 15.81 -17.79
N ARG A 258 -12.06 17.14 -17.83
CA ARG A 258 -11.83 18.11 -16.74
C ARG A 258 -12.74 19.33 -16.86
N TYR A 259 -12.97 20.04 -15.75
CA TYR A 259 -13.43 21.45 -15.81
C TYR A 259 -12.25 22.34 -16.24
N ARG A 260 -12.51 23.28 -17.16
CA ARG A 260 -11.48 24.04 -17.87
C ARG A 260 -11.37 25.49 -17.44
N SER A 261 -12.32 25.99 -16.65
CA SER A 261 -12.35 27.36 -16.14
C SER A 261 -13.14 27.47 -14.83
N GLN A 262 -12.92 28.58 -14.13
CA GLN A 262 -13.72 29.00 -12.99
C GLN A 262 -15.21 29.12 -13.33
N GLU A 263 -15.54 29.63 -14.51
CA GLU A 263 -16.93 29.72 -14.97
C GLU A 263 -17.57 28.34 -15.13
N GLU A 264 -16.85 27.37 -15.73
CA GLU A 264 -17.40 26.03 -15.96
C GLU A 264 -17.73 25.34 -14.63
N ILE A 265 -16.80 25.31 -13.67
CA ILE A 265 -17.01 24.64 -12.38
C ILE A 265 -18.15 25.30 -11.57
N LEU A 266 -18.23 26.62 -11.56
CA LEU A 266 -19.34 27.35 -10.90
C LEU A 266 -20.68 27.10 -11.59
N SER A 267 -20.71 27.04 -12.92
CA SER A 267 -21.94 26.77 -13.68
C SER A 267 -22.50 25.37 -13.40
N VAL A 268 -21.61 24.38 -13.21
CA VAL A 268 -22.01 23.01 -12.86
C VAL A 268 -22.55 22.96 -11.44
N ALA A 269 -21.86 23.57 -10.48
CA ALA A 269 -22.32 23.65 -9.10
C ALA A 269 -23.71 24.31 -9.01
N LYS A 270 -23.88 25.45 -9.69
CA LYS A 270 -25.18 26.13 -9.80
C LYS A 270 -26.25 25.23 -10.42
N LYS A 271 -25.92 24.49 -11.48
CA LYS A 271 -26.89 23.62 -12.16
C LYS A 271 -27.41 22.52 -11.25
N TYR A 272 -26.58 21.94 -10.39
CA TYR A 272 -27.01 20.98 -9.36
C TYR A 272 -28.03 21.58 -8.40
N ARG A 273 -27.77 22.81 -7.94
CA ARG A 273 -28.70 23.56 -7.05
C ARG A 273 -30.01 23.89 -7.75
N ASP A 274 -29.97 24.41 -8.98
CA ASP A 274 -31.16 24.71 -9.78
C ASP A 274 -32.04 23.48 -10.02
N LEU A 275 -31.41 22.31 -10.20
CA LEU A 275 -32.10 21.03 -10.40
C LEU A 275 -32.52 20.35 -9.09
N HIS A 276 -32.19 20.90 -7.92
CA HIS A 276 -32.46 20.31 -6.61
C HIS A 276 -31.87 18.89 -6.45
N ILE A 277 -30.71 18.62 -7.07
CA ILE A 277 -30.00 17.35 -6.93
C ILE A 277 -29.01 17.46 -5.76
N PRO A 278 -29.08 16.59 -4.73
CA PRO A 278 -28.15 16.62 -3.61
C PRO A 278 -26.71 16.40 -4.06
N VAL A 279 -25.82 17.29 -3.64
CA VAL A 279 -24.38 17.20 -3.87
C VAL A 279 -23.66 18.07 -2.85
N ASP A 280 -22.61 17.52 -2.25
CA ASP A 280 -21.80 18.17 -1.22
C ASP A 280 -20.44 18.59 -1.76
N ASN A 281 -19.92 17.88 -2.77
CA ASN A 281 -18.54 18.04 -3.21
C ASN A 281 -18.43 18.24 -4.72
N ILE A 282 -17.50 19.10 -5.13
CA ILE A 282 -17.11 19.27 -6.52
C ILE A 282 -15.58 19.21 -6.64
N VAL A 283 -15.09 18.68 -7.75
CA VAL A 283 -13.66 18.39 -7.93
C VAL A 283 -13.09 19.13 -9.12
N GLN A 284 -11.98 19.85 -8.91
CA GLN A 284 -11.16 20.42 -9.97
C GLN A 284 -10.00 19.46 -10.31
N ASP A 285 -10.07 18.86 -11.50
CA ASP A 285 -9.03 18.00 -12.07
C ASP A 285 -7.82 18.81 -12.63
N TRP A 286 -6.76 18.14 -13.07
CA TRP A 286 -5.48 18.60 -13.60
C TRP A 286 -5.52 19.77 -14.60
N PHE A 287 -4.36 20.41 -14.82
CA PHE A 287 -4.17 21.57 -15.70
C PHE A 287 -5.02 22.81 -15.34
N TRP A 288 -5.32 22.99 -14.06
CA TRP A 288 -5.74 24.27 -13.50
C TRP A 288 -4.54 25.21 -13.24
N TRP A 289 -3.35 24.64 -13.07
CA TRP A 289 -2.08 25.34 -12.89
C TRP A 289 -1.55 25.94 -14.20
N ASN A 290 -0.61 26.88 -14.09
CA ASN A 290 0.21 27.38 -15.21
C ASN A 290 1.20 26.33 -15.72
N ARG A 291 1.80 25.57 -14.81
CA ARG A 291 2.81 24.54 -15.09
C ARG A 291 2.73 23.45 -14.01
N LYS A 292 2.95 22.17 -14.36
CA LYS A 292 2.90 21.09 -13.35
C LYS A 292 3.99 21.30 -12.28
N GLY A 293 3.62 21.10 -11.02
CA GLY A 293 4.48 21.38 -9.87
C GLY A 293 4.41 22.83 -9.36
N GLU A 294 3.68 23.72 -10.06
CA GLU A 294 3.29 25.03 -9.54
C GLU A 294 1.85 24.99 -9.04
N PHE A 295 1.62 25.60 -7.88
CA PHE A 295 0.28 25.75 -7.31
C PHE A 295 -0.29 27.13 -7.62
N VAL A 296 -0.07 27.58 -8.86
CA VAL A 296 -0.48 28.90 -9.36
C VAL A 296 -1.51 28.69 -10.47
N PHE A 297 -2.72 29.20 -10.25
CA PHE A 297 -3.82 29.11 -11.20
C PHE A 297 -3.49 29.81 -12.52
N ASN A 298 -3.90 29.21 -13.63
CA ASN A 298 -3.79 29.82 -14.95
C ASN A 298 -4.92 30.82 -15.24
N LYS A 299 -4.79 31.52 -16.37
CA LYS A 299 -5.70 32.61 -16.79
C LYS A 299 -7.19 32.22 -16.88
N ASN A 300 -7.53 30.93 -16.94
CA ASN A 300 -8.93 30.47 -16.97
C ASN A 300 -9.59 30.49 -15.59
N TYR A 301 -8.81 30.73 -14.53
CA TYR A 301 -9.25 30.84 -13.14
C TYR A 301 -8.80 32.21 -12.60
N PRO A 302 -9.43 33.31 -13.06
CA PRO A 302 -8.96 34.66 -12.78
C PRO A 302 -9.04 35.05 -11.30
N ASP A 303 -9.93 34.43 -10.51
CA ASP A 303 -10.06 34.68 -9.08
C ASP A 303 -10.42 33.37 -8.33
N PRO A 304 -9.41 32.51 -8.07
CA PRO A 304 -9.63 31.20 -7.46
C PRO A 304 -10.15 31.28 -6.03
N LYS A 305 -9.82 32.34 -5.29
CA LYS A 305 -10.38 32.55 -3.95
C LYS A 305 -11.89 32.84 -4.03
N SER A 306 -12.30 33.76 -4.90
CA SER A 306 -13.73 34.04 -5.11
C SER A 306 -14.48 32.83 -5.64
N MET A 307 -13.86 32.00 -6.48
CA MET A 307 -14.43 30.73 -6.91
C MET A 307 -14.74 29.80 -5.72
N ILE A 308 -13.78 29.62 -4.81
CA ILE A 308 -13.96 28.81 -3.60
C ILE A 308 -15.05 29.40 -2.70
N ASP A 309 -15.00 30.72 -2.46
CA ASP A 309 -15.99 31.41 -1.61
C ASP A 309 -17.42 31.25 -2.18
N GLN A 310 -17.60 31.33 -3.50
CA GLN A 310 -18.90 31.12 -4.17
C GLN A 310 -19.37 29.67 -4.05
N LEU A 311 -18.47 28.69 -4.19
CA LEU A 311 -18.80 27.28 -3.96
C LEU A 311 -19.25 27.06 -2.50
N HIS A 312 -18.56 27.66 -1.54
CA HIS A 312 -18.90 27.58 -0.12
C HIS A 312 -20.25 28.25 0.19
N GLN A 313 -20.58 29.37 -0.44
CA GLN A 313 -21.91 30.01 -0.32
C GLN A 313 -23.05 29.10 -0.80
N GLU A 314 -22.76 28.26 -1.79
CA GLU A 314 -23.67 27.22 -2.28
C GLU A 314 -23.56 25.90 -1.49
N ASN A 315 -22.84 25.88 -0.36
CA ASN A 315 -22.61 24.70 0.49
C ASN A 315 -21.90 23.53 -0.22
N PHE A 316 -21.01 23.83 -1.15
CA PHE A 316 -20.07 22.83 -1.70
C PHE A 316 -18.75 22.84 -0.93
N HIS A 317 -18.07 21.69 -0.92
CA HIS A 317 -16.64 21.59 -0.64
C HIS A 317 -15.86 21.34 -1.93
N LEU A 318 -14.72 22.01 -2.07
CA LEU A 318 -13.86 21.88 -3.26
C LEU A 318 -12.66 20.97 -2.96
N MET A 319 -12.53 19.93 -3.78
CA MET A 319 -11.30 19.16 -3.90
C MET A 319 -10.53 19.57 -5.14
N ILE A 320 -9.20 19.67 -5.02
CA ILE A 320 -8.33 20.07 -6.12
C ILE A 320 -7.26 19.01 -6.35
N SER A 321 -7.02 18.67 -7.62
CA SER A 321 -5.96 17.76 -8.06
C SER A 321 -4.58 18.35 -7.77
N ILE A 322 -3.71 17.58 -7.12
CA ILE A 322 -2.30 17.88 -6.86
C ILE A 322 -1.47 16.65 -7.20
N TRP A 323 -0.34 16.85 -7.88
CA TRP A 323 0.50 15.76 -8.40
C TRP A 323 1.89 15.83 -7.76
N PRO A 324 2.62 14.71 -7.64
CA PRO A 324 4.01 14.67 -7.20
C PRO A 324 5.03 15.04 -8.30
N PHE A 325 4.57 15.55 -9.45
CA PHE A 325 5.42 15.84 -10.60
C PHE A 325 5.68 17.34 -10.80
N PHE A 326 6.92 17.67 -11.15
CA PHE A 326 7.40 19.02 -11.37
C PHE A 326 7.97 19.17 -12.79
N GLU A 327 7.54 20.19 -13.51
CA GLU A 327 8.05 20.50 -14.85
C GLU A 327 9.14 21.59 -14.82
N PRO A 328 10.20 21.48 -15.66
CA PRO A 328 11.21 22.51 -15.81
C PRO A 328 10.63 23.88 -16.19
N GLY A 329 11.29 24.94 -15.71
CA GLY A 329 10.91 26.32 -15.97
C GLY A 329 9.93 26.92 -14.96
N SER A 330 9.95 26.41 -13.72
CA SER A 330 9.29 27.00 -12.55
C SER A 330 10.29 27.21 -11.42
N ALA A 331 10.03 28.19 -10.55
CA ALA A 331 10.84 28.40 -9.34
C ALA A 331 10.81 27.16 -8.42
N ASN A 332 9.67 26.47 -8.37
CA ASN A 332 9.51 25.23 -7.59
C ASN A 332 10.39 24.09 -8.12
N TYR A 333 10.43 23.90 -9.43
CA TYR A 333 11.31 22.92 -10.05
C TYR A 333 12.78 23.26 -9.76
N ASP A 334 13.20 24.51 -9.97
CA ASP A 334 14.59 24.93 -9.76
C ASP A 334 15.01 24.76 -8.29
N TYR A 335 14.10 25.03 -7.35
CA TYR A 335 14.34 24.83 -5.92
C TYR A 335 14.49 23.34 -5.56
N MET A 336 13.58 22.49 -6.03
CA MET A 336 13.66 21.03 -5.82
C MET A 336 14.93 20.45 -6.45
N GLU A 337 15.29 20.89 -7.67
CA GLU A 337 16.49 20.45 -8.39
C GLU A 337 17.77 20.84 -7.65
N LYS A 338 17.87 22.10 -7.22
CA LYS A 338 19.03 22.62 -6.48
C LYS A 338 19.28 21.85 -5.19
N ASN A 339 18.22 21.40 -4.51
CA ASN A 339 18.32 20.63 -3.28
C ASN A 339 18.46 19.11 -3.51
N GLY A 340 18.42 18.64 -4.77
CA GLY A 340 18.54 17.23 -5.10
C GLY A 340 17.35 16.40 -4.62
N TRP A 341 16.14 16.96 -4.66
CA TRP A 341 14.92 16.35 -4.11
C TRP A 341 14.05 15.62 -5.14
N PHE A 342 14.60 15.33 -6.31
CA PHE A 342 13.95 14.48 -7.31
C PHE A 342 14.46 13.04 -7.26
N VAL A 343 13.57 12.08 -7.49
CA VAL A 343 13.95 10.65 -7.63
C VAL A 343 14.66 10.43 -8.96
N ASP A 344 13.98 10.80 -10.05
CA ASP A 344 14.50 10.77 -11.42
C ASP A 344 13.75 11.78 -12.29
N LYS A 345 14.28 12.01 -13.49
CA LYS A 345 13.70 12.88 -14.52
C LYS A 345 13.29 12.05 -15.73
N PHE A 346 12.14 12.38 -16.32
CA PHE A 346 11.70 11.76 -17.56
C PHE A 346 12.68 12.07 -18.70
N LYS A 347 13.33 11.00 -19.16
CA LYS A 347 14.27 11.02 -20.30
C LYS A 347 13.54 11.13 -21.63
N TYR A 348 12.32 10.58 -21.70
CA TYR A 348 11.48 10.60 -22.89
C TYR A 348 10.16 11.30 -22.58
N ALA A 349 9.89 12.38 -23.31
CA ALA A 349 8.63 13.09 -23.20
C ALA A 349 7.52 12.27 -23.87
N LYS A 350 6.36 12.16 -23.20
CA LYS A 350 5.07 11.79 -23.77
C LYS A 350 4.05 12.91 -23.51
N PRO A 351 4.18 14.07 -24.18
CA PRO A 351 3.23 15.16 -23.97
C PRO A 351 1.81 14.74 -24.38
N PRO A 352 0.76 15.27 -23.71
CA PRO A 352 0.82 16.32 -22.70
C PRO A 352 1.15 15.83 -21.27
N PHE A 353 1.24 14.51 -21.07
CA PHE A 353 1.24 13.91 -19.75
C PHE A 353 2.62 13.96 -19.07
N HIS A 354 3.70 13.58 -19.76
CA HIS A 354 5.08 13.75 -19.28
C HIS A 354 5.91 14.61 -20.26
N THR A 355 6.46 15.75 -19.82
CA THR A 355 7.38 16.56 -20.64
C THR A 355 8.83 16.20 -20.39
N SER A 356 9.71 16.59 -21.31
CA SER A 356 11.15 16.38 -21.14
C SER A 356 11.64 17.10 -19.87
N GLY A 357 12.43 16.40 -19.06
CA GLY A 357 12.97 16.93 -17.80
C GLY A 357 11.95 17.06 -16.67
N MET A 358 10.68 16.68 -16.87
CA MET A 358 9.73 16.56 -15.77
C MET A 358 10.26 15.55 -14.75
N ALA A 359 10.04 15.78 -13.47
CA ALA A 359 10.63 14.98 -12.41
C ALA A 359 9.60 14.66 -11.32
N VAL A 360 9.71 13.48 -10.73
CA VAL A 360 8.96 13.12 -9.53
C VAL A 360 9.77 13.50 -8.30
N TYR A 361 9.15 14.14 -7.32
CA TYR A 361 9.85 14.48 -6.08
C TYR A 361 10.01 13.24 -5.18
N ASP A 362 11.11 13.21 -4.43
CA ASP A 362 11.40 12.16 -3.46
C ASP A 362 10.57 12.37 -2.19
N ALA A 363 9.37 11.79 -2.17
CA ALA A 363 8.48 11.82 -1.02
C ALA A 363 9.12 11.20 0.23
N THR A 364 10.18 10.40 0.14
CA THR A 364 10.84 9.83 1.32
C THR A 364 11.67 10.87 2.08
N ASN A 365 12.03 11.98 1.43
CA ASN A 365 12.76 13.08 2.04
C ASN A 365 11.81 14.02 2.84
N PRO A 366 11.98 14.15 4.17
CA PRO A 366 11.10 15.00 4.98
C PRO A 366 11.13 16.48 4.58
N GLU A 367 12.28 17.01 4.13
CA GLU A 367 12.39 18.42 3.71
C GLU A 367 11.68 18.64 2.36
N ALA A 368 11.76 17.67 1.45
CA ALA A 368 11.02 17.72 0.18
C ALA A 368 9.50 17.67 0.41
N ARG A 369 9.03 16.79 1.32
CA ARG A 369 7.62 16.75 1.74
C ARG A 369 7.16 18.06 2.35
N LYS A 370 7.98 18.65 3.22
CA LYS A 370 7.66 19.95 3.84
C LYS A 370 7.51 21.03 2.77
N TYR A 371 8.47 21.12 1.85
CA TYR A 371 8.41 22.10 0.76
C TYR A 371 7.20 21.87 -0.15
N TYR A 372 6.91 20.62 -0.52
CA TYR A 372 5.72 20.26 -1.29
C TYR A 372 4.44 20.78 -0.62
N TRP A 373 4.28 20.50 0.68
CA TRP A 373 3.14 21.02 1.45
C TRP A 373 3.12 22.54 1.54
N ASP A 374 4.25 23.20 1.79
CA ASP A 374 4.29 24.66 1.90
C ASP A 374 3.73 25.31 0.61
N GLN A 375 4.05 24.75 -0.56
CA GLN A 375 3.53 25.18 -1.84
C GLN A 375 2.02 24.90 -2.03
N VAL A 376 1.55 23.72 -1.64
CA VAL A 376 0.12 23.37 -1.61
C VAL A 376 -0.66 24.31 -0.68
N ASN A 377 -0.10 24.59 0.49
CA ASN A 377 -0.71 25.46 1.49
C ASN A 377 -0.85 26.89 0.97
N GLU A 378 0.24 27.45 0.44
CA GLU A 378 0.25 28.79 -0.14
C GLU A 378 -0.76 28.93 -1.28
N GLY A 379 -0.72 28.02 -2.26
CA GLY A 379 -1.55 28.11 -3.46
C GLY A 379 -3.02 27.72 -3.28
N LEU A 380 -3.34 26.84 -2.32
CA LEU A 380 -4.66 26.19 -2.24
C LEU A 380 -5.29 26.21 -0.84
N PHE A 381 -4.60 25.72 0.18
CA PHE A 381 -5.22 25.61 1.51
C PHE A 381 -5.53 26.98 2.11
N SER A 382 -4.59 27.93 1.97
CA SER A 382 -4.71 29.28 2.51
C SER A 382 -5.85 30.08 1.87
N ILE A 383 -6.23 29.76 0.63
CA ILE A 383 -7.34 30.39 -0.10
C ILE A 383 -8.68 29.66 0.09
N GLY A 384 -8.70 28.55 0.84
CA GLY A 384 -9.92 27.93 1.33
C GLY A 384 -10.27 26.55 0.78
N ALA A 385 -9.41 25.91 -0.02
CA ALA A 385 -9.66 24.54 -0.50
C ALA A 385 -9.94 23.55 0.66
N ASP A 386 -10.70 22.48 0.40
CA ASP A 386 -11.22 21.59 1.43
C ASP A 386 -10.59 20.19 1.43
N ALA A 387 -10.17 19.72 0.25
CA ALA A 387 -9.73 18.36 0.03
C ALA A 387 -8.67 18.27 -1.07
N TRP A 388 -7.90 17.19 -1.04
CA TRP A 388 -6.75 16.96 -1.93
C TRP A 388 -6.96 15.72 -2.77
N TRP A 389 -7.02 15.88 -4.08
CA TRP A 389 -6.94 14.75 -4.99
C TRP A 389 -5.47 14.54 -5.36
N MET A 390 -4.82 13.64 -4.64
CA MET A 390 -3.43 13.25 -4.86
C MET A 390 -3.40 12.18 -5.95
N ASP A 391 -3.20 12.62 -7.18
CA ASP A 391 -3.14 11.74 -8.33
C ASP A 391 -1.72 11.26 -8.60
N THR A 392 -1.60 10.15 -9.32
CA THR A 392 -0.30 9.59 -9.76
C THR A 392 0.66 9.22 -8.63
N THR A 393 0.12 8.70 -7.53
CA THR A 393 0.87 8.39 -6.30
C THR A 393 1.48 7.00 -6.26
N GLU A 394 1.51 6.26 -7.37
CA GLU A 394 2.19 4.96 -7.47
C GLU A 394 3.73 5.04 -7.35
N PRO A 395 4.46 6.01 -7.95
CA PRO A 395 4.11 7.04 -8.95
C PRO A 395 3.90 6.54 -10.39
N GLU A 396 3.06 7.24 -11.17
CA GLU A 396 2.73 6.93 -12.56
C GLU A 396 3.97 6.87 -13.48
N THR A 397 3.97 5.89 -14.38
CA THR A 397 5.08 5.64 -15.32
C THR A 397 4.63 5.69 -16.78
N GLU A 398 3.33 5.92 -17.02
CA GLU A 398 2.66 6.01 -18.32
C GLU A 398 2.93 4.80 -19.22
N GLY A 399 2.58 3.63 -18.69
CA GLY A 399 2.67 2.35 -19.41
C GLY A 399 4.08 1.79 -19.54
N GLN A 400 5.05 2.31 -18.77
CA GLN A 400 6.29 1.57 -18.52
C GLN A 400 6.03 0.59 -17.38
N GLU A 401 6.27 -0.71 -17.59
CA GLU A 401 6.04 -1.75 -16.56
C GLU A 401 6.86 -1.57 -15.27
N ARG A 402 7.84 -0.66 -15.29
CA ARG A 402 8.81 -0.49 -14.23
C ARG A 402 8.53 0.80 -13.45
N ASN A 403 8.22 0.64 -12.16
CA ASN A 403 8.08 1.73 -11.19
C ASN A 403 9.35 2.61 -11.18
N ILE A 404 9.16 3.94 -11.22
CA ILE A 404 10.25 4.93 -11.36
C ILE A 404 11.25 4.93 -10.19
N LEU A 405 10.86 4.44 -9.02
CA LEU A 405 11.76 4.34 -7.86
C LEU A 405 12.81 3.22 -8.00
N LEU A 406 12.59 2.25 -8.89
CA LEU A 406 13.51 1.12 -9.03
C LEU A 406 14.89 1.57 -9.51
N ASP A 407 15.94 1.01 -8.92
CA ASP A 407 17.35 1.30 -9.16
C ASP A 407 17.78 2.74 -8.85
N HIS A 408 16.95 3.51 -8.15
CA HIS A 408 17.26 4.87 -7.72
C HIS A 408 17.58 4.91 -6.21
N LYS A 409 18.46 5.83 -5.82
CA LYS A 409 18.74 6.12 -4.41
C LYS A 409 17.79 7.20 -3.93
N LEU A 410 16.99 6.90 -2.92
CA LEU A 410 16.11 7.84 -2.24
C LEU A 410 16.77 8.33 -0.94
N ALA A 411 16.21 9.36 -0.32
CA ALA A 411 16.65 9.85 0.99
C ALA A 411 16.59 8.77 2.08
N VAL A 412 15.63 7.85 2.00
CA VAL A 412 15.46 6.73 2.95
C VAL A 412 16.29 5.48 2.62
N GLY A 413 16.96 5.43 1.45
CA GLY A 413 17.74 4.29 0.97
C GLY A 413 17.39 3.88 -0.46
N SER A 414 17.77 2.66 -0.88
CA SER A 414 17.41 2.14 -2.22
C SER A 414 15.91 2.12 -2.47
N GLY A 415 15.47 2.64 -3.62
CA GLY A 415 14.07 2.61 -4.02
C GLY A 415 13.52 1.20 -4.22
N ASN A 416 14.35 0.20 -4.56
CA ASN A 416 13.93 -1.21 -4.62
C ASN A 416 13.39 -1.72 -3.26
N ARG A 417 13.79 -1.08 -2.15
CA ARG A 417 13.36 -1.41 -0.79
C ARG A 417 12.05 -0.74 -0.39
N TYR A 418 11.75 0.44 -0.95
CA TYR A 418 10.68 1.32 -0.47
C TYR A 418 9.62 1.68 -1.52
N LEU A 419 9.72 1.17 -2.75
CA LEU A 419 8.83 1.58 -3.85
C LEU A 419 7.34 1.48 -3.52
N ASN A 420 6.92 0.43 -2.79
CA ASN A 420 5.50 0.28 -2.48
C ASN A 420 5.00 1.28 -1.44
N ALA A 421 5.90 1.88 -0.64
CA ALA A 421 5.58 2.85 0.39
C ALA A 421 5.54 4.30 -0.11
N TYR A 422 5.81 4.58 -1.40
CA TYR A 422 5.69 5.92 -1.95
C TYR A 422 4.35 6.62 -1.60
N PRO A 423 3.17 6.03 -1.86
CA PRO A 423 1.90 6.68 -1.53
C PRO A 423 1.72 6.96 -0.03
N LEU A 424 2.36 6.17 0.85
CA LEU A 424 2.33 6.45 2.28
C LEU A 424 3.07 7.74 2.61
N PHE A 425 4.28 7.90 2.08
CA PHE A 425 5.09 9.10 2.30
C PHE A 425 4.47 10.35 1.67
N ASP A 426 3.96 10.23 0.45
CA ASP A 426 3.38 11.35 -0.28
C ASP A 426 2.13 11.88 0.43
N THR A 427 1.20 10.99 0.80
CA THR A 427 -0.01 11.38 1.54
C THR A 427 0.31 11.88 2.96
N GLU A 428 1.41 11.42 3.57
CA GLU A 428 1.88 11.94 4.87
C GLU A 428 2.32 13.40 4.78
N ALA A 429 2.90 13.83 3.65
CA ALA A 429 3.28 15.23 3.43
C ALA A 429 2.07 16.16 3.61
N VAL A 430 0.96 15.81 2.96
CA VAL A 430 -0.27 16.60 2.96
C VAL A 430 -1.03 16.48 4.28
N TYR A 431 -1.16 15.26 4.82
CA TYR A 431 -1.86 15.05 6.08
C TYR A 431 -1.19 15.79 7.24
N GLN A 432 0.11 15.58 7.45
CA GLN A 432 0.84 16.24 8.53
C GLN A 432 0.99 17.74 8.29
N GLY A 433 1.19 18.15 7.04
CA GLY A 433 1.22 19.54 6.64
C GLY A 433 -0.06 20.28 7.01
N GLN A 434 -1.22 19.77 6.59
CA GLN A 434 -2.51 20.40 6.92
C GLN A 434 -2.74 20.44 8.43
N ARG A 435 -2.51 19.33 9.13
CA ARG A 435 -2.70 19.25 10.59
C ARG A 435 -1.79 20.21 11.35
N SER A 436 -0.61 20.53 10.81
CA SER A 436 0.32 21.51 11.37
C SER A 436 -0.11 22.96 11.06
N ALA A 437 -0.71 23.20 9.90
CA ALA A 437 -1.20 24.51 9.50
C ALA A 437 -2.52 24.90 10.21
N SER A 438 -3.41 23.94 10.45
CA SER A 438 -4.70 24.18 11.08
C SER A 438 -5.37 22.87 11.56
N ASP A 439 -6.10 22.95 12.67
CA ASP A 439 -6.95 21.88 13.17
C ASP A 439 -8.44 22.07 12.85
N LYS A 440 -8.81 23.19 12.20
CA LYS A 440 -10.21 23.59 11.95
C LYS A 440 -10.93 22.74 10.92
N LYS A 441 -10.20 22.19 9.94
CA LYS A 441 -10.75 21.30 8.90
C LYS A 441 -10.17 19.90 9.07
N ARG A 442 -11.04 18.88 9.07
CA ARG A 442 -10.60 17.47 8.97
C ARG A 442 -9.95 17.27 7.60
N VAL A 443 -8.86 16.51 7.57
CA VAL A 443 -8.16 16.19 6.32
C VAL A 443 -9.01 15.20 5.52
N PHE A 444 -9.08 15.40 4.21
CA PHE A 444 -9.57 14.41 3.26
C PHE A 444 -8.61 14.35 2.08
N ILE A 445 -8.10 13.16 1.79
CA ILE A 445 -7.22 12.89 0.65
C ILE A 445 -7.87 11.81 -0.20
N LEU A 446 -8.10 12.09 -1.48
CA LEU A 446 -8.37 11.06 -2.49
C LEU A 446 -7.03 10.70 -3.14
N SER A 447 -6.55 9.46 -3.02
CA SER A 447 -5.23 9.04 -3.55
C SER A 447 -5.30 7.82 -4.47
N ARG A 448 -4.56 7.81 -5.58
CA ARG A 448 -4.71 6.76 -6.62
C ARG A 448 -4.06 5.46 -6.22
N SER A 449 -3.10 5.57 -5.32
CA SER A 449 -2.43 4.46 -4.68
C SER A 449 -2.49 4.62 -3.17
N ALA A 450 -2.24 3.52 -2.48
CA ALA A 450 -2.14 3.47 -1.03
C ALA A 450 -1.21 2.31 -0.66
N PHE A 451 -0.70 2.35 0.55
CA PHE A 451 0.07 1.25 1.11
C PHE A 451 -0.39 0.95 2.53
N ALA A 452 0.24 -0.04 3.14
CA ALA A 452 0.02 -0.31 4.54
C ALA A 452 0.25 0.95 5.40
N GLY A 453 -0.74 1.32 6.21
CA GLY A 453 -0.71 2.52 7.04
C GLY A 453 -1.34 3.77 6.42
N SER A 454 -1.63 3.82 5.11
CA SER A 454 -2.17 5.02 4.46
C SER A 454 -3.51 5.50 5.05
N GLN A 455 -4.29 4.62 5.67
CA GLN A 455 -5.56 5.00 6.33
C GLN A 455 -5.38 6.04 7.45
N ARG A 456 -4.19 6.10 8.08
CA ARG A 456 -3.91 7.05 9.16
C ARG A 456 -3.66 8.47 8.64
N ASN A 457 -3.46 8.62 7.33
CA ASN A 457 -3.29 9.89 6.65
C ASN A 457 -4.63 10.42 6.10
N ALA A 458 -5.78 9.87 6.55
CA ALA A 458 -7.11 10.23 6.05
C ALA A 458 -7.29 10.00 4.53
N VAL A 459 -6.67 8.93 4.01
CA VAL A 459 -6.74 8.55 2.60
C VAL A 459 -8.02 7.77 2.30
N THR A 460 -8.72 8.21 1.27
CA THR A 460 -9.67 7.44 0.46
C THR A 460 -8.94 7.02 -0.80
N ALA A 461 -8.87 5.72 -1.08
CA ALA A 461 -8.30 5.23 -2.33
C ALA A 461 -9.35 5.21 -3.45
N TRP A 462 -8.95 5.36 -4.71
CA TRP A 462 -9.83 5.01 -5.83
C TRP A 462 -9.16 4.09 -6.84
N SER A 463 -9.99 3.47 -7.67
CA SER A 463 -9.56 2.41 -8.58
C SER A 463 -8.66 2.82 -9.75
N GLY A 464 -8.29 4.09 -9.86
CA GLY A 464 -7.52 4.62 -10.99
C GLY A 464 -8.29 4.60 -12.31
N ASP A 465 -7.53 4.63 -13.40
CA ASP A 465 -8.03 4.95 -14.75
C ASP A 465 -8.68 3.74 -15.45
N ILE A 466 -9.72 3.19 -14.84
CA ILE A 466 -10.42 2.00 -15.34
C ILE A 466 -11.27 2.29 -16.60
N VAL A 467 -11.47 1.26 -17.42
CA VAL A 467 -12.23 1.35 -18.68
C VAL A 467 -13.74 1.38 -18.43
N SER A 468 -14.47 2.18 -19.20
CA SER A 468 -15.93 2.26 -19.18
C SER A 468 -16.60 1.05 -19.85
N ASP A 469 -16.50 -0.14 -19.25
CA ASP A 469 -17.19 -1.35 -19.72
C ASP A 469 -17.69 -2.25 -18.56
N TRP A 470 -18.51 -3.24 -18.90
CA TRP A 470 -19.09 -4.18 -17.94
C TRP A 470 -18.07 -5.10 -17.26
N LEU A 471 -16.96 -5.41 -17.94
CA LEU A 471 -15.92 -6.28 -17.39
C LEU A 471 -15.19 -5.57 -16.25
N ASN A 472 -14.80 -4.32 -16.49
CA ASN A 472 -14.14 -3.48 -15.51
C ASN A 472 -15.11 -3.10 -14.38
N PHE A 473 -16.37 -2.75 -14.67
CA PHE A 473 -17.38 -2.57 -13.64
C PHE A 473 -17.48 -3.79 -12.71
N ARG A 474 -17.59 -5.00 -13.27
CA ARG A 474 -17.63 -6.24 -12.47
C ARG A 474 -16.39 -6.43 -11.60
N ARG A 475 -15.20 -6.05 -12.09
CA ARG A 475 -13.93 -6.19 -11.37
C ARG A 475 -13.83 -5.25 -10.17
N GLN A 476 -14.60 -4.17 -10.14
CA GLN A 476 -14.57 -3.21 -9.04
C GLN A 476 -15.14 -3.76 -7.73
N VAL A 477 -16.07 -4.72 -7.79
CA VAL A 477 -16.63 -5.35 -6.59
C VAL A 477 -15.56 -6.12 -5.81
N PRO A 478 -14.86 -7.13 -6.37
CA PRO A 478 -13.79 -7.81 -5.63
C PRO A 478 -12.60 -6.89 -5.32
N ALA A 479 -12.29 -5.91 -6.17
CA ALA A 479 -11.26 -4.91 -5.92
C ALA A 479 -11.51 -4.11 -4.62
N GLY A 480 -12.69 -3.49 -4.50
CA GLY A 480 -13.04 -2.69 -3.32
C GLY A 480 -13.17 -3.54 -2.04
N LEU A 481 -13.72 -4.75 -2.16
CA LEU A 481 -13.83 -5.66 -1.02
C LEU A 481 -12.45 -6.13 -0.53
N ASN A 482 -11.53 -6.50 -1.42
CA ASN A 482 -10.17 -6.91 -1.03
C ASN A 482 -9.36 -5.73 -0.49
N PHE A 483 -9.54 -4.52 -1.03
CA PHE A 483 -8.93 -3.32 -0.47
C PHE A 483 -9.41 -3.06 0.96
N SER A 484 -10.73 -3.17 1.19
CA SER A 484 -11.34 -3.01 2.51
C SER A 484 -10.83 -4.05 3.51
N LEU A 485 -10.71 -5.32 3.10
CA LEU A 485 -10.14 -6.39 3.92
C LEU A 485 -8.64 -6.26 4.16
N SER A 486 -7.94 -5.50 3.32
CA SER A 486 -6.54 -5.07 3.57
C SER A 486 -6.46 -3.91 4.57
N GLY A 487 -7.62 -3.56 5.10
CA GLY A 487 -7.85 -2.65 6.18
C GLY A 487 -8.24 -1.24 5.75
N GLY A 488 -8.02 -0.77 4.52
CA GLY A 488 -8.42 0.60 4.18
C GLY A 488 -9.95 0.71 4.09
N PRO A 489 -10.67 1.39 5.00
CA PRO A 489 -12.13 1.36 4.99
C PRO A 489 -12.76 2.35 4.01
N TYR A 490 -11.97 3.25 3.44
CA TYR A 490 -12.43 4.29 2.52
C TYR A 490 -11.88 4.05 1.12
N TRP A 491 -12.78 3.74 0.21
CA TRP A 491 -12.47 3.35 -1.15
C TRP A 491 -13.60 3.75 -2.10
N THR A 492 -13.29 4.11 -3.34
CA THR A 492 -14.29 4.48 -4.35
C THR A 492 -13.85 4.16 -5.78
N THR A 493 -14.70 4.43 -6.76
CA THR A 493 -14.45 4.27 -8.20
C THR A 493 -14.97 5.45 -8.97
N ASP A 494 -14.45 5.67 -10.17
CA ASP A 494 -15.13 6.53 -11.15
C ASP A 494 -16.43 5.86 -11.61
N ILE A 495 -17.57 6.43 -11.20
CA ILE A 495 -18.89 5.94 -11.64
C ILE A 495 -18.98 6.08 -13.16
N GLY A 496 -19.09 4.94 -13.84
CA GLY A 496 -19.10 4.85 -15.30
C GLY A 496 -17.76 4.48 -15.93
N GLY A 497 -16.66 4.47 -15.17
CA GLY A 497 -15.30 4.30 -15.64
C GLY A 497 -14.64 5.62 -16.06
N PHE A 498 -13.31 5.62 -16.19
CA PHE A 498 -12.51 6.80 -16.50
C PHE A 498 -12.34 7.00 -18.02
N VAL A 499 -11.94 5.94 -18.75
CA VAL A 499 -11.66 6.03 -20.19
C VAL A 499 -12.80 5.48 -21.05
N VAL A 500 -12.88 5.96 -22.30
CA VAL A 500 -13.71 5.46 -23.43
C VAL A 500 -15.25 5.51 -23.30
N GLY A 501 -15.79 6.12 -22.25
CA GLY A 501 -17.24 6.32 -22.07
C GLY A 501 -17.83 7.40 -23.00
N SER A 502 -19.02 7.16 -23.54
CA SER A 502 -19.75 8.13 -24.37
C SER A 502 -21.18 8.37 -23.87
N PRO A 503 -21.50 9.55 -23.31
CA PRO A 503 -22.84 9.86 -22.77
C PRO A 503 -23.99 9.76 -23.79
N THR A 504 -23.70 9.85 -25.09
CA THR A 504 -24.73 9.73 -26.14
C THR A 504 -25.07 8.28 -26.48
N SER A 505 -24.19 7.33 -26.14
CA SER A 505 -24.41 5.90 -26.36
C SER A 505 -25.49 5.37 -25.41
N PRO A 506 -26.56 4.71 -25.91
CA PRO A 506 -27.52 4.01 -25.06
C PRO A 506 -26.87 2.95 -24.16
N ALA A 507 -25.89 2.20 -24.69
CA ALA A 507 -25.19 1.16 -23.94
C ALA A 507 -24.36 1.73 -22.78
N PHE A 508 -23.68 2.85 -22.99
CA PHE A 508 -22.95 3.52 -21.92
C PHE A 508 -23.89 4.12 -20.87
N ARG A 509 -25.04 4.68 -21.27
CA ARG A 509 -26.04 5.18 -20.31
C ARG A 509 -26.56 4.08 -19.39
N GLU A 510 -26.77 2.87 -19.92
CA GLU A 510 -27.16 1.73 -19.09
C GLU A 510 -26.03 1.33 -18.11
N LEU A 511 -24.79 1.23 -18.58
CA LEU A 511 -23.62 0.97 -17.74
C LEU A 511 -23.50 2.02 -16.62
N PHE A 512 -23.57 3.31 -16.99
CA PHE A 512 -23.47 4.44 -16.07
C PHE A 512 -24.56 4.37 -14.98
N ILE A 513 -25.81 4.07 -15.36
CA ILE A 513 -26.91 3.92 -14.38
C ILE A 513 -26.64 2.77 -13.41
N ARG A 514 -26.17 1.61 -13.89
CA ARG A 514 -25.84 0.47 -12.99
C ARG A 514 -24.65 0.77 -12.10
N TRP A 515 -23.66 1.48 -12.61
CA TRP A 515 -22.51 1.89 -11.82
C TRP A 515 -22.89 2.94 -10.77
N PHE A 516 -23.80 3.85 -11.11
CA PHE A 516 -24.33 4.83 -10.16
C PHE A 516 -25.10 4.12 -9.03
N GLN A 517 -25.92 3.12 -9.36
CA GLN A 517 -26.60 2.27 -8.37
C GLN A 517 -25.64 1.50 -7.47
N TYR A 518 -24.46 1.13 -7.97
CA TYR A 518 -23.42 0.48 -7.17
C TYR A 518 -22.69 1.47 -6.25
N GLY A 519 -22.49 2.72 -6.70
CA GLY A 519 -21.80 3.76 -5.94
C GLY A 519 -22.64 4.41 -4.84
N THR A 520 -23.93 4.09 -4.75
CA THR A 520 -24.89 4.54 -3.72
C THR A 520 -25.19 3.43 -2.73
#